data_AF-C1N783-F1
#
_entry.id   AF-C1N783-F1
#
_cell.length_a   1.000
_cell.length_b   1.000
_cell.length_c   1.000
_cell.angle_alpha   90.00
_cell.angle_beta   90.00
_cell.angle_gamma   90.00
#
_symmetry.space_group_name_H-M   'P 1'
#
loop_
_entity.id
_entity.type
_entity.pdbx_description
1 polymer ?
#
loop_
_entity_poly.entity_id
_entity_poly.type
_entity_poly.pdbx_seq_one_letter_code
_entity_poly.pdbx_strand_id
1 'polypeptide(L)'
;AATRVLKTVANDGDAYDVLNVSPSDSSAVVKRAFWKLSLMVHPDKCEHARAAEAFDVVKKAHTSLSDPSERSIIDGKREERSAREGFQE
;
A
#
# COMPACT_ATOMS: atom_id res chain seq x y z
N ALA A 1 -13.44 2.25 1.79
CA ALA A 1 -12.14 1.78 1.26
C ALA A 1 -11.12 2.92 1.16
N ALA A 2 -11.47 4.04 0.50
CA ALA A 2 -10.57 5.18 0.31
C ALA A 2 -9.99 5.74 1.63
N THR A 3 -10.83 5.93 2.66
CA THR A 3 -10.40 6.40 3.98
C THR A 3 -9.36 5.48 4.64
N ARG A 4 -9.48 4.17 4.45
CA ARG A 4 -8.54 3.19 5.03
C ARG A 4 -7.16 3.36 4.40
N VAL A 5 -7.10 3.38 3.07
CA VAL A 5 -5.86 3.57 2.30
C VAL A 5 -5.13 4.84 2.74
N LEU A 6 -5.85 5.96 2.81
CA LEU A 6 -5.27 7.24 3.21
C LEU A 6 -4.81 7.23 4.66
N LYS A 7 -5.55 6.54 5.55
CA LYS A 7 -5.15 6.38 6.94
C LYS A 7 -3.91 5.51 7.09
N THR A 8 -3.78 4.44 6.29
CA THR A 8 -2.59 3.59 6.27
C THR A 8 -1.35 4.41 5.91
N VAL A 9 -1.40 5.21 4.83
CA VAL A 9 -0.28 6.09 4.46
C VAL A 9 0.01 7.16 5.52
N ALA A 10 -1.03 7.71 6.14
CA ALA A 10 -0.86 8.69 7.22
C ALA A 10 -0.23 8.08 8.48
N ASN A 11 -0.42 6.77 8.70
CA ASN A 11 0.26 5.98 9.73
C ASN A 11 1.55 5.35 9.21
N ASP A 12 2.13 5.94 8.16
CA ASP A 12 3.43 5.54 7.65
C ASP A 12 3.41 4.09 7.10
N GLY A 13 2.22 3.55 6.79
CA GLY A 13 2.03 2.16 6.40
C GLY A 13 2.66 1.81 5.04
N ASP A 14 3.20 0.59 4.97
CA ASP A 14 3.89 0.09 3.78
C ASP A 14 2.95 -0.16 2.60
N ALA A 15 3.53 -0.31 1.41
CA ALA A 15 2.79 -0.67 0.19
C ALA A 15 1.99 -1.99 0.33
N TYR A 16 2.50 -2.93 1.13
CA TYR A 16 1.83 -4.18 1.47
C TYR A 16 0.53 -3.95 2.26
N ASP A 17 0.57 -3.04 3.24
CA ASP A 17 -0.57 -2.72 4.10
C ASP A 17 -1.65 -1.95 3.32
N VAL A 18 -1.22 -1.03 2.44
CA VAL A 18 -2.09 -0.31 1.50
C VAL A 18 -2.87 -1.28 0.61
N LEU A 19 -2.19 -2.26 0.03
CA LEU A 19 -2.77 -3.27 -0.84
C LEU A 19 -3.44 -4.41 -0.06
N ASN A 20 -3.27 -4.45 1.25
CA ASN A 20 -3.77 -5.49 2.15
C ASN A 20 -3.31 -6.90 1.73
N VAL A 21 -2.02 -7.01 1.43
CA VAL A 21 -1.34 -8.23 0.99
C VAL A 21 -0.10 -8.47 1.84
N SER A 22 0.34 -9.72 1.93
CA SER A 22 1.55 -10.08 2.67
C SER A 22 2.80 -9.98 1.78
N PRO A 23 4.00 -9.72 2.34
CA PRO A 23 5.24 -9.78 1.57
C PRO A 23 5.53 -11.19 1.02
N SER A 24 4.98 -12.23 1.64
CA SER A 24 5.03 -13.62 1.17
C SER A 24 4.06 -13.93 0.03
N ASP A 25 3.13 -13.01 -0.29
CA ASP A 25 2.20 -13.22 -1.40
C ASP A 25 2.89 -13.10 -2.76
N SER A 26 2.42 -13.90 -3.72
CA SER A 26 2.89 -13.85 -5.10
C SER A 26 2.35 -12.63 -5.84
N SER A 27 3.06 -12.17 -6.88
CA SER A 27 2.65 -11.02 -7.71
C SER A 27 1.23 -11.16 -8.28
N ALA A 28 0.74 -12.38 -8.52
CA ALA A 28 -0.63 -12.65 -8.92
C ALA A 28 -1.67 -12.20 -7.87
N VAL A 29 -1.38 -12.43 -6.58
CA VAL A 29 -2.24 -12.00 -5.46
C VAL A 29 -2.21 -10.48 -5.34
N VAL A 30 -1.02 -9.88 -5.42
CA VAL A 30 -0.82 -8.41 -5.40
C VAL A 30 -1.65 -7.74 -6.50
N LYS A 31 -1.61 -8.28 -7.73
CA LYS A 31 -2.39 -7.76 -8.86
C LYS A 31 -3.90 -7.89 -8.64
N ARG A 32 -4.37 -9.01 -8.08
CA ARG A 32 -5.80 -9.22 -7.77
C ARG A 32 -6.28 -8.27 -6.66
N ALA A 33 -5.46 -8.05 -5.64
CA ALA A 33 -5.76 -7.11 -4.56
C ALA A 33 -5.81 -5.67 -5.08
N PHE A 34 -4.83 -5.27 -5.90
CA PHE A 34 -4.81 -3.98 -6.58
C PHE A 34 -6.09 -3.75 -7.40
N TRP A 35 -6.52 -4.73 -8.20
CA TRP A 35 -7.77 -4.63 -8.97
C TRP A 35 -8.99 -4.42 -8.08
N LYS A 36 -9.13 -5.22 -7.01
CA LYS A 36 -10.25 -5.09 -6.06
C LYS A 36 -10.26 -3.72 -5.37
N LEU A 37 -9.12 -3.28 -4.86
CA LEU A 37 -8.99 -1.99 -4.19
C LEU A 37 -9.24 -0.83 -5.15
N SER A 38 -8.67 -0.87 -6.35
CA SER A 38 -8.88 0.12 -7.41
C SER A 38 -10.35 0.33 -7.70
N LEU A 39 -11.13 -0.74 -7.85
CA LEU A 39 -12.58 -0.65 -8.07
C LEU A 39 -13.31 -0.02 -6.89
N MET A 40 -12.87 -0.28 -5.66
CA MET A 40 -13.48 0.28 -4.44
C MET A 40 -13.10 1.74 -4.18
N VAL A 41 -11.98 2.22 -4.72
CA VAL A 41 -11.52 3.62 -4.56
C VAL A 41 -11.57 4.41 -5.86
N HIS A 42 -12.19 3.86 -6.91
CA HIS A 42 -12.24 4.49 -8.22
C HIS A 42 -13.06 5.79 -8.16
N PRO A 43 -12.56 6.92 -8.70
CA PRO A 43 -13.25 8.21 -8.60
C PRO A 43 -14.62 8.24 -9.31
N ASP A 44 -14.83 7.36 -10.32
CA ASP A 44 -16.13 7.20 -11.00
C ASP A 44 -17.17 6.41 -10.18
N LYS A 45 -16.71 5.48 -9.32
CA LYS A 45 -17.58 4.58 -8.55
C LYS A 45 -17.72 5.00 -7.09
N CYS A 46 -16.80 5.83 -6.60
CA CYS A 46 -16.72 6.25 -5.22
C CYS A 46 -16.93 7.77 -5.15
N GLU A 47 -18.05 8.20 -4.58
CA GLU A 47 -18.41 9.62 -4.39
C GLU A 47 -17.55 10.36 -3.34
N HIS A 48 -16.49 9.71 -2.85
CA HIS A 48 -15.63 10.29 -1.83
C HIS A 48 -14.68 11.32 -2.45
N ALA A 49 -14.63 12.53 -1.89
CA ALA A 49 -13.77 13.62 -2.38
C ALA A 49 -12.26 13.26 -2.47
N ARG A 50 -11.82 12.23 -1.74
CA ARG A 50 -10.43 11.74 -1.73
C ARG A 50 -10.26 10.39 -2.42
N ALA A 51 -11.23 9.96 -3.23
CA ALA A 51 -11.15 8.73 -4.01
C ALA A 51 -9.95 8.75 -4.98
N ALA A 52 -9.73 9.88 -5.67
CA ALA A 52 -8.58 10.07 -6.56
C ALA A 52 -7.23 9.93 -5.84
N GLU A 53 -7.09 10.54 -4.66
CA GLU A 53 -5.88 10.42 -3.82
C GLU A 53 -5.65 8.98 -3.37
N ALA A 54 -6.70 8.31 -2.87
CA ALA A 54 -6.59 6.92 -2.44
C ALA A 54 -6.23 5.99 -3.63
N PHE A 55 -6.76 6.26 -4.81
CA PHE A 55 -6.43 5.53 -6.03
C PHE A 55 -4.96 5.70 -6.42
N ASP A 56 -4.45 6.93 -6.36
CA ASP A 56 -3.04 7.22 -6.66
C ASP A 56 -2.11 6.48 -5.70
N VAL A 57 -2.44 6.47 -4.41
CA VAL A 57 -1.73 5.71 -3.37
C VAL A 57 -1.73 4.21 -3.68
N VAL A 58 -2.89 3.62 -4.01
CA VAL A 58 -3.01 2.19 -4.35
C VAL A 58 -2.19 1.84 -5.58
N LYS A 59 -2.19 2.73 -6.59
CA LYS A 59 -1.40 2.58 -7.81
C LYS A 59 0.10 2.65 -7.52
N LYS A 60 0.53 3.62 -6.72
CA LYS A 60 1.92 3.79 -6.31
C LYS A 60 2.43 2.57 -5.54
N ALA A 61 1.64 2.08 -4.58
CA ALA A 61 1.95 0.86 -3.84
C ALA A 61 2.15 -0.34 -4.76
N HIS A 62 1.26 -0.55 -5.75
CA HIS A 62 1.39 -1.65 -6.69
C HIS A 62 2.63 -1.50 -7.58
N THR A 63 2.90 -0.31 -8.10
CA THR A 63 4.09 -0.04 -8.90
C THR A 63 5.37 -0.33 -8.11
N SER A 64 5.46 0.15 -6.87
CA SER A 64 6.64 -0.08 -6.03
C SER A 64 6.81 -1.55 -5.62
N LEU A 65 5.74 -2.34 -5.49
CA LEU A 65 5.85 -3.78 -5.25
C LEU A 65 6.13 -4.58 -6.53
N SER A 66 5.75 -4.05 -7.69
CA SER A 66 5.98 -4.70 -8.99
C SER A 66 7.41 -4.50 -9.47
N ASP A 67 8.08 -3.43 -9.05
CA ASP A 67 9.48 -3.16 -9.37
C ASP A 67 10.41 -3.70 -8.27
N PRO A 68 11.38 -4.57 -8.59
CA PRO A 68 12.24 -5.18 -7.58
C PRO A 68 13.13 -4.16 -6.86
N SER A 69 13.50 -3.05 -7.52
CA SER A 69 14.32 -2.00 -6.91
C SER A 69 13.53 -1.27 -5.83
N GLU A 70 12.33 -0.81 -6.17
CA GLU A 70 11.42 -0.14 -5.23
C GLU A 70 10.98 -1.08 -4.11
N ARG A 71 10.75 -2.36 -4.41
CA ARG A 71 10.40 -3.38 -3.44
C ARG A 71 11.47 -3.52 -2.37
N SER A 72 12.74 -3.53 -2.77
CA SER A 72 13.87 -3.60 -1.84
C SER A 72 13.96 -2.37 -0.94
N ILE A 73 13.60 -1.19 -1.45
CA ILE A 73 13.56 0.06 -0.65
C ILE A 73 12.45 -0.03 0.41
N ILE A 74 11.26 -0.53 0.04
CA ILE A 74 10.15 -0.71 0.97
C ILE A 74 10.52 -1.73 2.06
N ASP A 75 11.10 -2.86 1.67
CA ASP A 75 11.52 -3.91 2.60
C ASP A 75 12.59 -3.39 3.58
N GLY A 76 13.59 -2.67 3.07
CA GLY A 76 14.61 -2.03 3.91
C GLY A 76 14.04 -0.96 4.85
N LYS A 77 13.09 -0.13 4.39
CA LYS A 77 12.40 0.85 5.26
C LYS A 77 11.61 0.17 6.37
N ARG A 78 10.97 -0.96 6.06
CA ARG A 78 10.20 -1.74 7.01
C ARG A 78 11.08 -2.36 8.09
N GLU A 79 12.20 -2.93 7.67
CA GLU A 79 13.21 -3.46 8.59
C GLU A 79 13.84 -2.36 9.45
N GLU A 80 14.20 -1.21 8.85
CA GLU A 80 14.70 -0.05 9.59
C GLU A 80 13.70 0.44 10.62
N ARG A 81 12.42 0.56 10.27
CA ARG A 81 11.37 0.95 11.23
C ARG A 81 11.29 -0.06 12.37
N SER A 82 11.20 -1.35 12.05
CA SER A 82 11.12 -2.40 13.06
C SER A 82 12.35 -2.42 13.97
N ALA A 83 13.54 -2.09 13.46
CA ALA A 83 14.76 -2.00 14.23
C ALA A 83 14.80 -0.75 15.14
N ARG A 84 14.24 0.39 14.69
CA ARG A 84 14.18 1.63 15.48
C ARG A 84 13.18 1.53 16.64
N GLU A 85 12.07 0.82 16.44
CA GLU A 85 11.07 0.58 17.48
C GLU A 85 11.54 -0.41 18.55
N GLY A 86 12.59 -1.18 18.29
CA GLY A 86 13.19 -2.13 19.24
C GLY A 86 14.16 -1.52 20.28
N PHE A 87 14.39 -0.21 20.29
CA PHE A 87 15.34 0.44 21.21
C PHE A 87 14.67 1.25 22.33
N GLN A 88 13.35 1.22 22.43
CA GLN A 88 12.60 1.92 23.48
C GLN A 88 12.08 0.92 24.53
N GLU A 89 13.01 0.36 25.31
CA GLU A 89 12.73 -0.27 26.61
C GLU A 89 13.10 0.69 27.75
#